data_AF-A0A8D9A9L7-F1
#
_entry.id   AF-A0A8D9A9L7-F1
#
_cell.length_a   1.000
_cell.length_b   1.000
_cell.length_c   1.000
_cell.angle_alpha   90.00
_cell.angle_beta   90.00
_cell.angle_gamma   90.00
#
_symmetry.space_group_name_H-M   'P 1'
#
loop_
_entity.id
_entity.type
_entity.pdbx_description
1 polymer ?
#
loop_
_entity_poly.entity_id
_entity_poly.type
_entity_poly.pdbx_seq_one_letter_code
_entity_poly.pdbx_strand_id
1 'polypeptide(L)'
;MLLETSLCDVCEEECDVPNQIDFQCAWCLRTVHTDCKPKIAEVCDFGPYKKFVIPPNCVTLETKRAGVRFRKSHVITIHDPGWTPWTPLIVLGNRKSGNGDGSHVLSTFRRLLNPLQVVDLADKSPEEALHWVTLVPSRGQSLILAAGGDGTAAWILNTIHSM
;
A
#
# COMPACT_ATOMS: atom_id res chain seq x y z
N MET A 1 4.29 -17.99 -4.98
CA MET A 1 3.02 -17.27 -5.23
C MET A 1 3.37 -15.98 -5.95
N LEU A 2 3.12 -15.77 -7.24
CA LEU A 2 2.45 -16.52 -8.30
C LEU A 2 3.39 -16.44 -9.52
N LEU A 3 3.73 -17.57 -10.14
CA LEU A 3 4.22 -17.59 -11.51
C LEU A 3 2.97 -17.60 -12.41
N GLU A 4 2.19 -16.53 -12.36
CA GLU A 4 1.28 -16.22 -13.45
C GLU A 4 2.10 -15.30 -14.36
N THR A 5 2.29 -15.72 -15.61
CA THR A 5 2.91 -14.87 -16.63
C THR A 5 2.07 -13.59 -16.69
N SER A 6 2.71 -12.42 -16.53
CA SER A 6 1.99 -11.15 -16.61
C SER A 6 1.65 -10.92 -18.08
N LEU A 7 0.40 -10.60 -18.41
CA LEU A 7 -0.01 -10.37 -19.80
C LEU A 7 0.01 -8.87 -20.12
N CYS A 8 0.33 -8.53 -21.37
CA CYS A 8 0.25 -7.16 -21.85
C CYS A 8 -1.21 -6.70 -21.92
N ASP A 9 -1.53 -5.56 -21.31
CA ASP A 9 -2.88 -4.99 -21.29
C ASP A 9 -3.41 -4.56 -22.68
N VAL A 10 -2.56 -4.63 -23.71
CA VAL A 10 -2.90 -4.19 -25.07
C VAL A 10 -3.00 -5.33 -26.08
N CYS A 11 -2.00 -6.23 -26.11
CA CYS A 11 -1.97 -7.34 -27.07
C CYS A 11 -2.26 -8.71 -26.44
N GLU A 12 -2.43 -8.77 -25.11
CA GLU A 12 -2.72 -10.00 -24.34
C GLU A 12 -1.63 -11.10 -24.44
N GLU A 13 -0.47 -10.79 -25.00
CA GLU A 13 0.71 -11.66 -25.02
C GLU A 13 1.53 -11.55 -23.73
N GLU A 14 2.36 -12.55 -23.45
CA GLU A 14 3.19 -12.60 -22.24
C GLU A 14 4.19 -11.44 -22.16
N CYS A 15 4.27 -10.81 -21.00
CA CYS A 15 5.33 -9.91 -20.56
C CYS A 15 6.39 -10.70 -19.78
N ASP A 16 7.53 -10.06 -19.54
CA ASP A 16 8.73 -10.59 -18.89
C ASP A 16 9.46 -11.65 -19.73
N VAL A 17 9.31 -11.61 -21.06
CA VAL A 17 10.09 -12.44 -21.97
C VAL A 17 11.56 -11.98 -22.02
N PRO A 18 12.55 -12.90 -22.09
CA PRO A 18 13.96 -12.52 -22.14
C PRO A 18 14.26 -11.58 -23.32
N ASN A 19 15.03 -10.52 -23.06
CA ASN A 19 15.44 -9.48 -24.02
C ASN A 19 14.35 -8.48 -24.45
N GLN A 20 13.23 -8.39 -23.73
CA GLN A 20 12.22 -7.35 -23.92
C GLN A 20 12.13 -6.45 -22.68
N ILE A 21 11.90 -5.15 -22.89
CA ILE A 21 11.66 -4.21 -21.79
C ILE A 21 10.16 -4.03 -21.66
N ASP A 22 9.64 -4.40 -20.49
CA ASP A 22 8.22 -4.27 -20.16
C ASP A 22 8.04 -3.29 -19.00
N PHE A 23 6.92 -2.60 -19.02
CA PHE A 23 6.56 -1.62 -18.00
C PHE A 23 5.43 -2.18 -17.15
N GLN A 24 5.58 -2.13 -15.83
CA GLN A 24 4.51 -2.39 -14.89
C GLN A 24 4.11 -1.10 -14.18
N CYS A 25 2.81 -0.78 -14.17
CA CYS A 25 2.31 0.34 -13.37
C CYS A 25 2.31 -0.01 -11.88
N ALA A 26 2.93 0.82 -11.04
CA ALA A 26 2.97 0.60 -9.59
C ALA A 26 1.60 0.68 -8.88
N TRP A 27 0.55 1.18 -9.54
CA TRP A 27 -0.76 1.42 -8.94
C TRP A 27 -1.85 0.48 -9.44
N CYS A 28 -2.00 0.36 -10.76
CA CYS A 28 -2.99 -0.55 -11.34
C CYS A 28 -2.42 -1.94 -11.65
N LEU A 29 -1.09 -2.13 -11.51
CA LEU A 29 -0.36 -3.39 -11.73
C LEU A 29 -0.39 -3.93 -13.16
N ARG A 30 -1.03 -3.21 -14.10
CA ARG A 30 -1.01 -3.56 -15.52
C ARG A 30 0.42 -3.56 -16.05
N THR A 31 0.71 -4.57 -16.85
CA THR A 31 1.94 -4.68 -17.63
C THR A 31 1.70 -4.30 -19.07
N VAL A 32 2.69 -3.67 -19.69
CA VAL A 32 2.65 -3.28 -21.08
C VAL A 32 4.04 -3.38 -21.69
N HIS A 33 4.13 -3.96 -22.88
CA HIS A 33 5.38 -3.95 -23.64
C HIS A 33 5.78 -2.54 -24.04
N THR A 34 7.07 -2.33 -24.34
CA THR A 34 7.58 -1.05 -24.86
C THR A 34 6.77 -0.53 -26.06
N ASP A 35 6.50 -1.39 -27.05
CA ASP A 35 5.76 -1.00 -28.27
C ASP A 35 4.26 -0.80 -28.05
N CYS A 36 3.73 -1.36 -26.96
CA CYS A 36 2.33 -1.22 -26.58
C CYS A 36 2.09 0.00 -25.70
N LYS A 37 3.12 0.54 -25.06
CA LYS A 37 3.03 1.69 -24.14
C LYS A 37 2.35 2.94 -24.73
N PRO A 38 2.54 3.32 -26.00
CA PRO A 38 1.84 4.47 -26.59
C PRO A 38 0.32 4.26 -26.76
N LYS A 39 -0.17 3.02 -26.64
CA LYS A 39 -1.58 2.66 -26.87
C LYS A 39 -2.43 2.69 -25.58
N ILE A 40 -1.80 2.91 -24.43
CA ILE A 40 -2.50 3.03 -23.13
C ILE A 40 -2.59 4.49 -22.70
N ALA A 41 -3.54 4.79 -21.80
CA ALA A 41 -3.66 6.11 -21.20
C ALA A 41 -2.41 6.49 -20.38
N GLU A 42 -1.99 7.76 -20.48
CA GLU A 42 -0.87 8.28 -19.67
C GLU A 42 -1.22 8.37 -18.17
N VAL A 43 -2.49 8.63 -17.86
CA VAL A 43 -2.99 8.76 -16.48
C VAL A 43 -3.55 7.43 -16.00
N CYS A 44 -3.00 6.92 -14.91
CA CYS A 44 -3.45 5.69 -14.26
C CYS A 44 -4.83 5.87 -13.60
N ASP A 45 -5.72 4.90 -13.82
CA ASP A 45 -7.04 4.80 -13.20
C ASP A 45 -7.04 4.03 -11.86
N PHE A 46 -5.85 3.66 -11.36
CA PHE A 46 -5.60 2.82 -10.17
C PHE A 46 -6.14 1.38 -10.25
N GLY A 47 -6.68 0.97 -11.40
CA GLY A 47 -7.10 -0.39 -11.66
C GLY A 47 -8.26 -0.89 -10.79
N PRO A 48 -8.52 -2.21 -10.78
CA PRO A 48 -9.68 -2.81 -10.13
C PRO A 48 -9.65 -2.68 -8.60
N TYR A 49 -8.47 -2.54 -8.01
CA TYR A 49 -8.28 -2.46 -6.55
C TYR A 49 -8.22 -1.02 -6.02
N LYS A 50 -8.49 0.00 -6.85
CA LYS A 50 -8.43 1.43 -6.45
C LYS A 50 -9.19 1.78 -5.18
N LYS A 51 -10.29 1.06 -4.88
CA LYS A 51 -11.07 1.28 -3.66
C LYS A 51 -10.27 1.07 -2.37
N PHE A 52 -9.19 0.30 -2.41
CA PHE A 52 -8.33 0.02 -1.26
C PHE A 52 -7.11 0.94 -1.18
N VAL A 53 -6.82 1.68 -2.24
CA VAL A 53 -5.60 2.50 -2.35
C VAL A 53 -5.88 3.90 -1.80
N ILE A 54 -4.91 4.45 -1.07
CA ILE A 54 -4.81 5.88 -0.78
C ILE A 54 -3.82 6.48 -1.80
N PRO A 55 -4.29 7.23 -2.80
CA PRO A 55 -3.41 7.80 -3.81
C PRO A 55 -2.32 8.70 -3.22
N PRO A 56 -1.14 8.81 -3.84
CA PRO A 56 -0.07 9.69 -3.37
C PRO A 56 -0.50 11.15 -3.23
N ASN A 57 -1.31 11.64 -4.17
CA ASN A 57 -1.87 13.00 -4.18
C ASN A 57 -2.93 13.22 -3.08
N CYS A 58 -3.36 12.17 -2.40
CA CYS A 58 -4.29 12.24 -1.29
C CYS A 58 -3.58 12.26 0.08
N VAL A 59 -2.26 12.23 0.16
CA VAL A 59 -1.52 12.19 1.43
C VAL A 59 -0.70 13.46 1.63
N THR A 60 -0.90 14.14 2.76
CA THR A 60 -0.05 15.26 3.18
C THR A 60 0.89 14.81 4.30
N LEU A 61 2.20 15.04 4.12
CA LEU A 61 3.25 14.66 5.06
C LEU A 61 3.83 15.88 5.78
N GLU A 62 3.96 15.81 7.10
CA GLU A 62 4.83 16.71 7.87
C GLU A 62 6.22 16.10 7.95
N THR A 63 7.25 16.91 7.69
CA THR A 63 8.62 16.52 8.04
C THR A 63 9.03 17.26 9.30
N LYS A 64 9.21 16.53 10.41
CA LYS A 64 9.84 17.11 11.60
C LYS A 64 11.36 16.97 11.47
N ARG A 65 12.08 18.08 11.60
CA ARG A 65 13.55 18.09 11.61
C ARG A 65 14.05 17.54 12.95
N ALA A 66 14.44 16.27 12.97
CA ALA A 66 15.14 15.67 14.10
C ALA A 66 16.65 15.59 13.78
N GLY A 67 17.35 16.72 13.91
CA GLY A 67 18.81 16.77 13.72
C GLY A 67 19.32 16.36 12.32
N VAL A 68 20.65 16.22 12.20
CA VAL A 68 21.39 16.14 10.93
C VAL A 68 21.23 14.80 10.19
N ARG A 69 20.57 13.77 10.77
CA ARG A 69 20.63 12.41 10.19
C ARG A 69 19.31 11.73 9.83
N PHE A 70 18.14 12.15 10.34
CA PHE A 70 16.88 11.49 9.95
C PHE A 70 15.68 12.44 9.90
N ARG A 71 15.01 12.47 8.74
CA ARG A 71 13.69 13.09 8.56
C ARG A 71 12.63 12.04 8.87
N LYS A 72 11.97 12.12 10.03
CA LYS A 72 10.74 11.34 10.28
C LYS A 72 9.57 12.12 9.66
N SER A 73 8.95 11.52 8.65
CA SER A 73 7.75 12.07 8.03
C SER A 73 6.51 11.42 8.66
N HIS A 74 5.58 12.25 9.13
CA HIS A 74 4.30 11.81 9.67
C HIS A 74 3.17 12.24 8.75
N VAL A 75 2.14 11.42 8.66
CA VAL A 75 0.96 11.77 7.86
C VAL A 75 0.07 12.65 8.71
N ILE A 76 -0.31 13.80 8.15
CA ILE A 76 -1.14 14.79 8.84
C ILE A 76 -2.57 14.71 8.34
N THR A 77 -2.75 14.44 7.04
CA THR A 77 -4.06 14.53 6.40
C THR A 77 -4.16 13.55 5.25
N ILE A 78 -5.32 12.90 5.17
CA ILE A 78 -5.71 12.05 4.05
C ILE A 78 -6.92 12.71 3.38
N HIS A 79 -6.77 13.08 2.11
CA HIS A 79 -7.85 13.65 1.31
C HIS A 79 -8.66 12.56 0.63
N ASP A 80 -9.94 12.81 0.41
CA ASP A 80 -10.80 11.88 -0.31
C ASP A 80 -10.43 11.87 -1.82
N PRO A 81 -10.21 10.70 -2.44
CA PRO A 81 -9.84 10.60 -3.85
C PRO A 81 -11.01 10.84 -4.82
N GLY A 82 -12.23 11.00 -4.33
CA GLY A 82 -13.41 11.35 -5.14
C GLY A 82 -14.14 10.18 -5.78
N TRP A 83 -13.67 8.94 -5.61
CA TRP A 83 -14.35 7.73 -6.14
C TRP A 83 -15.21 7.01 -5.09
N THR A 84 -16.15 6.21 -5.56
CA THR A 84 -17.07 5.42 -4.70
C THR A 84 -17.27 4.02 -5.31
N PRO A 85 -17.19 2.93 -4.51
CA PRO A 85 -16.86 2.90 -3.08
C PRO A 85 -15.37 3.20 -2.82
N TRP A 86 -15.07 3.74 -1.65
CA TRP A 86 -13.70 3.89 -1.15
C TRP A 86 -13.60 3.33 0.27
N THR A 87 -12.74 2.35 0.45
CA THR A 87 -12.54 1.62 1.71
C THR A 87 -11.05 1.36 1.84
N PRO A 88 -10.24 2.38 2.18
CA PRO A 88 -8.79 2.27 2.15
C PRO A 88 -8.31 1.15 3.08
N LEU A 89 -7.41 0.32 2.58
CA LEU A 89 -6.83 -0.80 3.33
C LEU A 89 -5.56 -0.33 4.06
N ILE A 90 -5.54 -0.42 5.38
CA ILE A 90 -4.35 -0.17 6.20
C ILE A 90 -3.83 -1.52 6.68
N VAL A 91 -2.59 -1.85 6.32
CA VAL A 91 -1.95 -3.12 6.69
C VAL A 91 -1.04 -2.88 7.88
N LEU A 92 -1.32 -3.55 8.99
CA LEU A 92 -0.53 -3.52 10.21
C LEU A 92 0.11 -4.90 10.38
N GLY A 93 1.43 -5.00 10.29
CA GLY A 93 2.11 -6.26 10.53
C GLY A 93 3.38 -6.06 11.31
N ASN A 94 3.87 -7.12 11.94
CA ASN A 94 5.13 -7.08 12.67
C ASN A 94 6.10 -8.06 12.02
N ARG A 95 7.14 -7.53 11.36
CA ARG A 95 8.12 -8.37 10.64
C ARG A 95 8.87 -9.36 11.53
N LYS A 96 8.92 -9.12 12.85
CA LYS A 96 9.62 -9.95 13.84
C LYS A 96 8.73 -11.08 14.38
N SER A 97 7.44 -11.09 14.06
CA SER A 97 6.49 -12.11 14.49
C SER A 97 6.54 -13.35 13.59
N GLY A 98 6.24 -14.52 14.16
CA GLY A 98 6.02 -15.75 13.40
C GLY A 98 7.29 -16.40 12.87
N ASN A 99 7.20 -17.03 11.70
CA ASN A 99 8.24 -17.86 11.07
C ASN A 99 9.26 -17.07 10.23
N GLY A 100 9.24 -15.74 10.27
CA GLY A 100 10.16 -14.88 9.51
C GLY A 100 9.63 -14.34 8.19
N ASP A 101 8.44 -14.76 7.73
CA ASP A 101 7.87 -14.32 6.44
C ASP A 101 7.27 -12.90 6.49
N GLY A 102 7.15 -12.29 7.67
CA GLY A 102 6.52 -10.98 7.84
C GLY A 102 7.17 -9.88 6.99
N SER A 103 8.49 -9.93 6.79
CA SER A 103 9.19 -8.98 5.91
C SER A 103 8.74 -9.12 4.45
N HIS A 104 8.56 -10.35 3.96
CA HIS A 104 8.10 -10.62 2.61
C HIS A 104 6.64 -10.20 2.41
N VAL A 105 5.77 -10.54 3.37
CA VAL A 105 4.35 -10.14 3.35
C VAL A 105 4.20 -8.61 3.29
N LEU A 106 4.89 -7.89 4.18
CA LEU A 106 4.86 -6.42 4.17
C LEU A 106 5.43 -5.83 2.88
N SER A 107 6.50 -6.43 2.33
CA SER A 107 7.05 -6.01 1.03
C SER A 107 6.04 -6.16 -0.10
N THR A 108 5.34 -7.30 -0.16
CA THR A 108 4.28 -7.54 -1.16
C THR A 108 3.17 -6.51 -1.04
N PHE A 109 2.66 -6.22 0.15
CA PHE A 109 1.64 -5.19 0.32
C PHE A 109 2.12 -3.79 -0.08
N ARG A 110 3.40 -3.44 0.14
CA ARG A 110 3.96 -2.14 -0.30
C ARG A 110 4.04 -2.00 -1.81
N ARG A 111 4.02 -3.12 -2.55
CA ARG A 111 3.93 -3.12 -4.02
C ARG A 111 2.49 -2.98 -4.50
N LEU A 112 1.52 -3.46 -3.73
CA LEU A 112 0.10 -3.47 -4.10
C LEU A 112 -0.66 -2.21 -3.65
N LEU A 113 -0.19 -1.56 -2.60
CA LEU A 113 -0.82 -0.38 -1.98
C LEU A 113 0.15 0.78 -1.96
N ASN A 114 -0.32 1.96 -1.55
CA ASN A 114 0.60 3.02 -1.19
C ASN A 114 1.50 2.52 -0.04
N PRO A 115 2.85 2.58 -0.15
CA PRO A 115 3.74 2.06 0.87
C PRO A 115 3.48 2.61 2.27
N LEU A 116 2.91 3.81 2.36
CA LEU A 116 2.53 4.44 3.61
C LEU A 116 1.34 3.76 4.31
N GLN A 117 0.48 3.04 3.57
CA GLN A 117 -0.60 2.21 4.12
C GLN A 117 -0.10 0.94 4.81
N VAL A 118 1.19 0.59 4.67
CA VAL A 118 1.76 -0.67 5.17
C VAL A 118 2.73 -0.37 6.31
N VAL A 119 2.21 -0.51 7.53
CA VAL A 119 2.93 -0.18 8.76
C VAL A 119 3.57 -1.42 9.35
N ASP A 120 4.88 -1.32 9.57
CA ASP A 120 5.64 -2.32 10.32
C ASP A 120 5.66 -1.95 11.81
N LEU A 121 4.98 -2.76 12.61
CA LEU A 121 4.89 -2.61 14.06
C LEU A 121 6.21 -2.95 14.78
N ALA A 122 7.21 -3.47 14.07
CA ALA A 122 8.57 -3.56 14.60
C ALA A 122 9.27 -2.20 14.68
N ASP A 123 8.81 -1.23 13.88
CA ASP A 123 9.43 0.09 13.72
C ASP A 123 8.56 1.24 14.26
N LYS A 124 7.23 1.04 14.27
CA LYS A 124 6.24 2.01 14.77
C LYS A 124 5.32 1.36 15.81
N SER A 125 4.79 2.15 16.73
CA SER A 125 3.78 1.64 17.66
C SER A 125 2.41 1.48 16.96
N PRO A 126 1.52 0.62 17.45
CA PRO A 126 0.16 0.51 16.91
C PRO A 126 -0.61 1.82 16.99
N GLU A 127 -0.36 2.67 17.99
CA GLU A 127 -1.00 3.98 18.14
C GLU A 127 -0.60 4.91 16.97
N GLU A 128 0.70 4.96 16.64
CA GLU A 128 1.18 5.71 15.46
C GLU A 128 0.59 5.15 14.16
N ALA A 129 0.35 3.84 14.11
CA ALA A 129 -0.23 3.18 12.95
C ALA A 129 -1.73 3.46 12.81
N LEU A 130 -2.47 3.42 13.92
CA LEU A 130 -3.92 3.64 13.99
C LEU A 130 -4.29 5.11 13.85
N HIS A 131 -3.36 6.04 14.10
CA HIS A 131 -3.58 7.45 13.78
C HIS A 131 -4.06 7.66 12.34
N TRP A 132 -3.58 6.86 11.38
CA TRP A 132 -4.05 6.89 9.99
C TRP A 132 -5.56 6.68 9.86
N VAL A 133 -6.12 5.75 10.63
CA VAL A 133 -7.55 5.44 10.61
C VAL A 133 -8.37 6.66 11.03
N THR A 134 -7.84 7.46 11.97
CA THR A 134 -8.46 8.71 12.42
C THR A 134 -8.36 9.84 11.38
N LEU A 135 -7.43 9.75 10.42
CA LEU A 135 -7.22 10.74 9.37
C LEU A 135 -8.06 10.48 8.12
N VAL A 136 -8.60 9.26 7.95
CA VAL A 136 -9.45 8.94 6.80
C VAL A 136 -10.79 9.69 6.94
N PRO A 137 -11.23 10.44 5.92
CA PRO A 137 -12.50 11.17 5.94
C PRO A 137 -13.69 10.25 6.24
N SER A 138 -14.75 10.80 6.85
CA SER A 138 -15.93 10.03 7.31
C SER A 138 -16.62 9.18 6.23
N ARG A 139 -16.43 9.53 4.95
CA ARG A 139 -16.95 8.78 3.80
C ARG A 139 -16.14 7.51 3.51
N GLY A 140 -14.88 7.47 3.91
CA GLY A 140 -13.99 6.31 3.79
C GLY A 140 -14.02 5.51 5.08
N GLN A 141 -14.75 4.39 5.10
CA GLN A 141 -14.54 3.42 6.17
C GLN A 141 -13.19 2.73 5.94
N SER A 142 -12.26 2.84 6.88
CA SER A 142 -10.98 2.15 6.77
C SER A 142 -11.13 0.65 7.04
N LEU A 143 -10.46 -0.17 6.25
CA LEU A 143 -10.30 -1.60 6.51
C LEU A 143 -8.90 -1.82 7.10
N ILE A 144 -8.82 -2.43 8.28
CA ILE A 144 -7.53 -2.76 8.91
C ILE A 144 -7.24 -4.24 8.68
N LEU A 145 -6.09 -4.55 8.10
CA LEU A 145 -5.56 -5.91 7.99
C LEU A 145 -4.41 -6.09 8.98
N ALA A 146 -4.62 -6.91 10.00
CA ALA A 146 -3.56 -7.36 10.91
C ALA A 146 -2.81 -8.56 10.32
N ALA A 147 -1.60 -8.34 9.82
CA ALA A 147 -0.71 -9.37 9.27
C ALA A 147 0.28 -9.85 10.35
N GLY A 148 -0.12 -10.87 11.11
CA GLY A 148 0.72 -11.48 12.15
C GLY A 148 0.00 -12.62 12.88
N GLY A 149 0.67 -13.21 13.86
CA GLY A 149 0.04 -14.20 14.75
C GLY A 149 -0.80 -13.55 15.86
N ASP A 150 -1.35 -14.38 16.74
CA ASP A 150 -2.28 -13.96 17.80
C ASP A 150 -1.75 -12.82 18.67
N GLY A 151 -0.46 -12.83 19.01
CA GLY A 151 0.15 -11.75 19.79
C GLY A 151 0.12 -10.39 19.08
N THR A 152 0.28 -10.37 17.75
CA THR A 152 0.17 -9.13 16.95
C THR A 152 -1.29 -8.67 16.87
N ALA A 153 -2.22 -9.60 16.66
CA ALA A 153 -3.65 -9.29 16.64
C ALA A 153 -4.13 -8.75 17.99
N ALA A 154 -3.76 -9.40 19.10
CA ALA A 154 -4.09 -8.97 20.45
C ALA A 154 -3.52 -7.58 20.76
N TRP A 155 -2.28 -7.30 20.35
CA TRP A 155 -1.67 -5.99 20.56
C TRP A 155 -2.46 -4.88 19.83
N ILE A 156 -2.80 -5.08 18.56
CA ILE A 156 -3.60 -4.12 17.78
C ILE A 156 -4.98 -3.93 18.40
N LEU A 157 -5.69 -5.02 18.74
CA LEU A 157 -7.04 -4.95 19.32
C LEU A 157 -7.04 -4.24 20.67
N ASN A 158 -6.05 -4.51 21.52
CA ASN A 158 -5.90 -3.83 22.81
C ASN A 158 -5.66 -2.33 22.61
N THR A 159 -4.81 -1.94 21.66
CA THR A 159 -4.60 -0.52 21.35
C THR A 159 -5.90 0.13 20.87
N ILE A 160 -6.65 -0.50 19.95
CA ILE A 160 -7.95 0.03 19.49
C ILE A 160 -8.93 0.21 20.65
N HIS A 161 -8.97 -0.74 21.60
CA HIS A 161 -9.83 -0.64 22.77
C HIS A 161 -9.44 0.50 23.72
N SER A 162 -8.14 0.83 23.78
CA SER A 162 -7.61 1.87 24.69
C SER A 162 -7.61 3.29 24.11
N MET A 163 -7.90 3.45 22.81
CA MET A 163 -7.98 4.74 22.10
C MET A 163 -9.38 5.33 22.17
#